data_AF-A0A926TXF3-F1
#
_entry.id   AF-A0A926TXF3-F1
#
_cell.length_a   1.000
_cell.length_b   1.000
_cell.length_c   1.000
_cell.angle_alpha   90.00
_cell.angle_beta   90.00
_cell.angle_gamma   90.00
#
_symmetry.space_group_name_H-M   'P 1'
#
loop_
_entity.id
_entity.type
_entity.pdbx_description
1 polymer ?
#
loop_
_entity_poly.entity_id
_entity_poly.type
_entity_poly.pdbx_seq_one_letter_code
_entity_poly.pdbx_strand_id
1 'polypeptide(L)' 'MKTFFRQNIAPFLVLLVFLVALIATSARIFLPSDMIAPAPIDEPTSQIERSSEVAGLPPSLKVLVHGIPANTL' A
#
# COMPACT_ATOMS: atom_id res chain seq x y z
N MET A 1 -29.69 32.81 34.46
CA MET A 1 -29.19 31.47 34.87
C MET A 1 -28.96 30.48 33.73
N LYS A 2 -29.72 30.48 32.61
CA LYS A 2 -29.57 29.49 31.52
C LYS A 2 -28.29 29.61 30.66
N THR A 3 -27.63 30.77 30.61
CA THR A 3 -26.46 30.99 29.73
C THR A 3 -25.22 30.25 30.20
N PHE A 4 -25.01 30.14 31.52
CA PHE A 4 -23.84 29.49 32.10
C PHE A 4 -23.76 28.01 31.78
N PHE A 5 -24.90 27.33 31.68
CA PHE A 5 -24.92 25.91 31.33
C PHE A 5 -24.47 25.71 29.88
N ARG A 6 -25.07 26.41 28.93
CA ARG A 6 -24.67 26.30 27.51
C ARG A 6 -23.25 26.80 27.25
N GLN A 7 -22.82 27.84 27.95
CA GLN A 7 -21.51 28.45 27.71
C GLN A 7 -20.35 27.67 28.33
N ASN A 8 -20.60 26.77 29.29
CA ASN A 8 -19.57 25.90 29.86
C ASN A 8 -19.71 24.45 29.41
N ILE A 9 -20.94 23.89 29.39
CA ILE A 9 -21.18 22.50 29.00
C ILE A 9 -20.96 22.31 27.50
N ALA A 10 -21.47 23.20 26.65
CA ALA A 10 -21.33 23.01 25.20
C ALA A 10 -19.86 23.02 24.73
N PRO A 11 -19.00 23.99 25.10
CA PRO A 11 -17.60 23.94 24.71
C PRO A 11 -16.84 22.77 25.32
N PHE A 12 -17.17 22.36 26.55
CA PHE A 12 -16.54 21.18 27.16
C PHE A 12 -16.92 19.90 26.42
N LEU A 13 -18.17 19.75 26.00
CA LEU A 13 -18.65 18.60 25.21
C LEU A 13 -17.97 18.56 23.84
N VAL A 14 -17.81 19.71 23.18
CA VAL A 14 -17.06 19.81 21.91
C VAL A 14 -15.62 19.32 22.08
N LEU A 15 -14.93 19.75 23.14
CA LEU A 15 -13.58 19.28 23.44
C LEU A 15 -13.54 17.78 23.76
N LEU A 16 -14.49 17.28 24.53
CA LEU A 16 -14.60 15.86 24.87
C LEU A 16 -14.76 14.99 23.63
N VAL A 17 -15.72 15.34 22.76
CA VAL A 17 -15.98 14.60 21.51
C VAL A 17 -14.82 14.74 20.55
N PHE A 18 -14.22 15.93 20.45
CA PHE A 18 -13.03 16.15 19.64
C PHE A 18 -11.86 15.26 20.12
N LEU A 19 -11.62 15.18 21.43
CA LEU A 19 -10.55 14.36 21.98
C LEU A 19 -10.80 12.87 21.75
N VAL A 20 -12.04 12.40 21.95
CA VAL A 20 -12.44 11.02 21.63
C VAL A 20 -12.24 10.75 20.14
N ALA A 21 -12.65 11.65 19.26
CA ALA A 21 -12.47 11.51 17.82
C ALA A 21 -10.99 11.50 17.42
N LEU A 22 -10.16 12.33 18.05
CA LEU A 22 -8.71 12.38 17.81
C LEU A 22 -8.04 11.05 18.19
N ILE A 23 -8.40 10.51 19.36
CA ILE A 23 -7.89 9.21 19.84
C ILE A 23 -8.42 8.08 18.95
N ALA A 24 -9.71 8.05 18.62
CA ALA A 24 -10.31 7.02 17.78
C ALA A 24 -9.71 7.01 16.37
N THR A 25 -9.51 8.17 15.76
CA THR A 25 -8.81 8.31 14.47
C THR A 25 -7.37 7.82 14.56
N SER A 26 -6.65 8.21 15.62
CA SER A 26 -5.25 7.80 15.79
C SER A 26 -5.16 6.29 15.99
N ALA A 27 -6.01 5.72 16.84
CA ALA A 27 -6.09 4.29 17.09
C ALA A 27 -6.48 3.49 15.84
N ARG A 28 -7.36 4.03 14.99
CA ARG A 28 -7.81 3.39 13.75
C ARG A 28 -6.66 3.16 12.77
N ILE A 29 -5.73 4.11 12.63
CA ILE A 29 -4.54 3.98 11.75
C ILE A 29 -3.61 2.86 12.23
N PHE A 30 -3.51 2.65 13.54
CA PHE A 30 -2.68 1.60 14.13
C PHE A 30 -3.42 0.28 14.36
N LEU A 31 -4.71 0.20 14.01
CA LEU A 31 -5.48 -1.03 14.20
C LEU A 31 -5.02 -2.04 13.14
N PRO A 32 -4.70 -3.30 13.50
CA PRO A 32 -4.19 -4.29 12.55
C PRO A 32 -5.07 -4.41 11.31
N SER A 33 -6.39 -4.34 11.47
CA SER A 33 -7.38 -4.34 10.37
C SER A 33 -7.23 -3.22 9.34
N ASP A 34 -6.67 -2.06 9.69
CA ASP A 34 -6.43 -0.95 8.75
C ASP A 34 -5.21 -1.22 7.84
N MET A 35 -4.34 -2.17 8.20
CA MET A 35 -3.18 -2.61 7.41
C MET A 35 -3.38 -3.96 6.67
N ILE A 36 -4.59 -4.54 6.70
CA ILE A 36 -4.86 -5.92 6.21
C ILE A 36 -5.49 -5.96 4.80
N ALA A 37 -5.37 -4.91 4.01
CA ALA A 37 -5.57 -5.05 2.57
C ALA A 37 -4.21 -5.05 1.87
N PRO A 38 -3.59 -6.23 1.66
CA PRO A 38 -2.63 -6.38 0.58
C PRO A 38 -3.21 -5.68 -0.64
N ALA A 39 -2.46 -4.77 -1.25
CA ALA A 39 -2.80 -4.28 -2.57
C ALA A 39 -3.18 -5.49 -3.43
N PRO A 40 -4.21 -5.39 -4.30
CA PRO A 40 -4.44 -6.41 -5.30
C PRO A 40 -3.15 -6.58 -6.10
N ILE A 41 -2.32 -7.50 -5.65
CA ILE A 41 -1.54 -8.31 -6.54
C ILE A 41 -2.65 -9.09 -7.23
N ASP A 42 -2.97 -8.73 -8.46
CA ASP A 42 -3.22 -9.80 -9.41
C ASP A 42 -2.06 -10.75 -9.14
N GLU A 43 -2.35 -11.89 -8.52
CA GLU A 43 -1.41 -12.99 -8.56
C GLU A 43 -1.19 -13.14 -10.06
N PRO A 44 -0.02 -12.77 -10.63
CA PRO A 44 0.25 -13.25 -11.96
C PRO A 44 0.44 -14.74 -11.71
N THR A 45 -0.68 -15.46 -11.74
CA THR A 45 -0.73 -16.90 -11.91
C THR A 45 0.27 -17.16 -13.00
N SER A 46 1.43 -17.67 -12.60
CA SER A 46 2.20 -18.54 -13.46
C SER A 46 2.51 -17.98 -14.86
N GLN A 47 2.75 -16.66 -15.01
CA GLN A 47 3.32 -16.12 -16.27
C GLN A 47 4.86 -16.12 -16.25
N ILE A 48 5.46 -16.98 -15.43
CA ILE A 48 6.75 -17.60 -15.76
C ILE A 48 6.51 -18.91 -16.51
N GLU A 49 5.53 -18.94 -17.41
CA GLU A 49 5.64 -19.68 -18.67
C GLU A 49 6.25 -18.81 -19.78
N ARG A 50 6.97 -17.73 -19.45
CA ARG A 50 7.81 -17.00 -20.44
C ARG A 50 9.15 -17.67 -20.74
N SER A 51 9.45 -18.81 -20.13
CA SER A 51 10.63 -19.62 -20.43
C SER A 51 10.47 -20.47 -21.71
N SER A 52 9.26 -20.66 -22.22
CA SER A 52 9.04 -21.43 -23.46
C SER A 52 9.24 -20.62 -24.74
N GLU A 53 9.14 -19.28 -24.71
CA GLU A 53 9.39 -18.43 -25.88
C GLU A 53 10.91 -18.18 -26.11
N VAL A 54 11.75 -18.33 -25.08
CA VAL A 54 13.22 -18.28 -25.22
C VAL A 54 13.78 -19.54 -25.92
N ALA A 55 12.97 -20.60 -26.06
CA ALA A 55 13.36 -21.84 -26.71
C ALA A 55 13.32 -21.78 -28.26
N GLY A 56 12.76 -20.71 -28.86
CA GLY A 56 12.55 -20.59 -30.31
C GLY A 56 13.17 -19.35 -30.98
N LEU A 57 13.97 -18.57 -30.27
CA LEU A 57 14.55 -17.33 -30.80
C LEU A 57 15.70 -17.63 -31.78
N PRO A 58 15.77 -16.93 -32.93
CA PRO A 58 16.90 -17.06 -33.86
C PRO A 58 18.22 -16.72 -33.16
N PRO A 59 19.34 -17.40 -33.51
CA PRO A 59 20.61 -17.33 -32.77
C PRO A 59 21.14 -15.91 -32.53
N SER A 60 20.82 -14.98 -33.43
CA SER A 60 21.25 -13.58 -33.42
C SER A 60 20.64 -12.74 -32.28
N LEU A 61 19.49 -13.12 -31.71
CA LEU A 61 18.84 -12.36 -30.64
C LEU A 61 19.13 -12.93 -29.24
N LYS A 62 19.64 -14.16 -29.15
CA LYS A 62 20.06 -14.78 -27.88
C LYS A 62 21.24 -14.03 -27.23
N VAL A 63 22.09 -13.40 -28.05
CA VAL A 63 23.23 -12.59 -27.62
C VAL A 63 22.80 -11.27 -26.96
N LEU A 64 21.69 -10.67 -27.41
CA LEU A 64 21.21 -9.42 -26.84
C LEU A 64 20.61 -9.62 -25.43
N VAL A 65 20.03 -10.80 -25.18
CA VAL A 65 19.54 -11.20 -23.85
C VAL A 65 20.67 -11.54 -22.89
N HIS A 66 21.75 -12.19 -23.37
CA HIS A 66 22.86 -12.60 -22.52
C HIS A 66 23.95 -11.51 -22.36
N GLY A 67 23.81 -10.38 -23.07
CA GLY A 67 24.84 -9.36 -23.16
C GLY A 67 26.06 -9.85 -23.96
N ILE A 68 26.78 -8.94 -24.61
CA ILE A 68 28.06 -9.28 -25.24
C ILE A 68 29.04 -9.62 -24.11
N PRO A 69 29.63 -10.83 -24.07
CA PRO A 69 30.61 -11.18 -23.05
C PRO A 69 31.86 -10.32 -23.25
N ALA A 70 32.27 -9.61 -22.20
CA ALA A 70 33.38 -8.65 -22.21
C ALA A 70 34.78 -9.28 -22.48
N ASN A 71 34.86 -10.58 -22.80
CA ASN A 71 36.09 -11.29 -23.13
C ASN A 71 36.39 -11.34 -24.64
N THR A 72 35.66 -10.59 -25.46
CA THR A 72 35.91 -10.44 -26.92
C THR A 72 36.48 -9.05 -27.23
N LEU A 73 37.59 -8.70 -26.58
CA LEU A 73 38.61 -7.74 -27.03
C LEU A 73 39.99 -8.25 -26.61
#